data_AF-A0A7U7GDM2-F1
#
_entry.id   AF-A0A7U7GDM2-F1
#
_cell.length_a   1.000
_cell.length_b   1.000
_cell.length_c   1.000
_cell.angle_alpha   90.00
_cell.angle_beta   90.00
_cell.angle_gamma   90.00
#
_symmetry.space_group_name_H-M   'P 1'
#
loop_
_entity.id
_entity.type
_entity.pdbx_description
1 polymer ?
#
loop_
_entity_poly.entity_id
_entity_poly.type
_entity_poly.pdbx_seq_one_letter_code
_entity_poly.pdbx_strand_id
1 'polypeptide(L)' 'MNDEIIDEVRAIREAHAARFNYDLKAIFTDIQRGEAELEKQGFKLIIPPTHPADLPESSLKRIRFTRG' A
#
# COMPACT_ATOMS: atom_id res chain seq x y z
N MET A 1 10.43 21.29 -1.16
CA MET A 1 11.08 19.97 -1.09
C MET A 1 10.04 18.99 -1.60
N ASN A 2 10.01 18.73 -2.91
CA ASN A 2 9.15 17.67 -3.45
C ASN A 2 9.95 16.38 -3.33
N ASP A 3 9.35 15.39 -2.68
CA ASP A 3 9.96 14.08 -2.52
C ASP A 3 9.57 13.28 -3.75
N GLU A 4 10.52 13.07 -4.67
CA GLU A 4 10.28 12.44 -5.98
C GLU A 4 9.59 11.07 -5.85
N ILE A 5 9.88 10.35 -4.75
CA ILE A 5 9.23 9.08 -4.39
C ILE A 5 7.74 9.27 -4.10
N ILE A 6 7.37 10.35 -3.40
CA ILE A 6 5.97 10.65 -3.07
C ILE A 6 5.19 11.00 -4.35
N ASP A 7 5.81 11.75 -5.26
CA ASP A 7 5.18 12.15 -6.52
C ASP A 7 4.95 10.95 -7.45
N GLU A 8 5.91 10.03 -7.56
CA GLU A 8 5.76 8.78 -8.31
C GLU A 8 4.63 7.91 -7.73
N VAL A 9 4.63 7.69 -6.41
CA VAL A 9 3.57 6.91 -5.74
C VAL A 9 2.21 7.55 -5.95
N ARG A 10 2.13 8.89 -5.92
CA ARG A 10 0.88 9.61 -6.19
C ARG A 10 0.43 9.40 -7.63
N ALA A 11 1.31 9.50 -8.60
CA ALA A 11 0.99 9.29 -10.01
C ALA A 11 0.48 7.87 -10.29
N ILE A 12 1.11 6.85 -9.70
CA ILE A 12 0.67 5.45 -9.82
C ILE A 12 -0.71 5.26 -9.19
N ARG A 13 -0.94 5.81 -7.99
CA ARG A 13 -2.25 5.73 -7.32
C ARG A 13 -3.34 6.40 -8.14
N GLU A 14 -3.06 7.56 -8.73
CA GLU A 14 -4.01 8.32 -9.54
C GLU A 14 -4.37 7.56 -10.81
N ALA A 15 -3.37 7.04 -11.54
CA ALA A 15 -3.59 6.23 -12.73
C ALA A 15 -4.39 4.95 -12.43
N HIS A 16 -4.13 4.30 -11.28
CA HIS A 16 -4.90 3.13 -10.86
C HIS A 16 -6.36 3.52 -10.54
N ALA A 17 -6.60 4.58 -9.77
CA ALA A 17 -7.95 5.02 -9.44
C ALA A 17 -8.75 5.44 -10.69
N ALA A 18 -8.12 6.15 -11.63
CA ALA A 18 -8.74 6.57 -12.88
C ALA A 18 -9.22 5.38 -13.73
N ARG A 19 -8.48 4.26 -13.75
CA ARG A 19 -8.89 3.02 -14.45
C ARG A 19 -10.20 2.43 -13.92
N PHE A 20 -10.53 2.70 -12.66
CA PHE A 20 -11.77 2.26 -12.01
C PHE A 20 -12.80 3.40 -11.88
N ASN A 21 -12.58 4.54 -12.55
CA ASN A 21 -13.43 5.72 -12.41
C ASN A 21 -13.61 6.15 -10.94
N TYR A 22 -12.57 5.97 -10.13
CA TYR A 22 -12.55 6.23 -8.69
C TYR A 22 -13.61 5.46 -7.88
N ASP A 23 -14.15 4.36 -8.42
CA ASP A 23 -15.02 3.48 -7.66
C ASP A 23 -14.20 2.69 -6.63
N LEU A 24 -14.35 3.09 -5.37
CA LEU A 24 -13.68 2.46 -4.23
C LEU A 24 -13.97 0.97 -4.10
N LYS A 25 -15.19 0.53 -4.45
CA LYS A 25 -15.53 -0.91 -4.38
C LYS A 25 -14.80 -1.69 -5.45
N ALA A 26 -14.76 -1.17 -6.68
CA ALA A 26 -14.09 -1.82 -7.79
C ALA A 26 -12.57 -1.92 -7.55
N ILE A 27 -11.96 -0.84 -7.03
CA ILE A 27 -10.54 -0.82 -6.64
C ILE A 27 -10.27 -1.87 -5.55
N PHE A 28 -11.13 -1.93 -4.53
CA PHE A 28 -10.98 -2.90 -3.44
C PHE A 28 -11.05 -4.35 -3.93
N THR A 29 -12.01 -4.67 -4.81
CA THR A 29 -12.13 -6.00 -5.40
C THR A 29 -10.92 -6.36 -6.28
N ASP A 30 -10.34 -5.40 -6.99
CA ASP A 30 -9.11 -5.62 -7.79
C ASP A 30 -7.92 -5.97 -6.90
N ILE A 31 -7.74 -5.24 -5.78
CA ILE A 31 -6.68 -5.52 -4.81
C ILE A 31 -6.85 -6.93 -4.22
N GLN A 32 -8.05 -7.30 -3.79
CA GLN A 32 -8.33 -8.64 -3.25
C GLN A 32 -8.01 -9.76 -4.25
N ARG A 33 -8.27 -9.52 -5.55
CA ARG A 33 -7.90 -10.48 -6.60
C ARG A 33 -6.39 -10.63 -6.71
N GLY A 34 -5.66 -9.52 -6.68
CA GLY A 34 -4.19 -9.53 -6.70
C GLY A 34 -3.60 -10.28 -5.50
N GLU A 35 -4.13 -10.04 -4.30
CA GLU A 35 -3.74 -10.76 -3.08
C GLU A 35 -3.94 -12.27 -3.22
N ALA A 36 -5.11 -12.71 -3.72
CA ALA A 36 -5.38 -14.13 -3.93
C ALA A 36 -4.45 -14.78 -4.96
N GLU A 37 -4.07 -14.07 -6.03
CA GLU A 37 -3.09 -14.56 -7.00
C GLU A 37 -1.68 -14.66 -6.41
N LEU A 38 -1.28 -13.71 -5.56
CA LEU A 38 0.01 -13.75 -4.86
C LEU A 38 0.07 -14.89 -3.84
N GLU A 39 -1.02 -15.15 -3.10
CA GLU A 39 -1.12 -16.30 -2.21
C GLU A 39 -0.99 -17.62 -2.98
N LYS A 40 -1.64 -17.75 -4.15
CA LYS A 40 -1.49 -18.93 -5.02
C LYS A 40 -0.06 -19.11 -5.52
N GLN A 41 0.65 -18.02 -5.77
CA GLN A 41 2.06 -18.03 -6.16
C GLN A 41 3.01 -18.31 -4.98
N GLY A 42 2.49 -18.45 -3.76
CA GLY A 42 3.26 -18.77 -2.56
C GLY A 42 3.86 -17.55 -1.85
N PHE A 43 3.45 -16.33 -2.21
CA PHE A 43 3.86 -15.14 -1.48
C PHE A 43 3.14 -15.06 -0.13
N LYS A 44 3.88 -14.67 0.91
CA LYS A 44 3.32 -14.44 2.25
C LYS A 44 2.76 -13.03 2.34
N LEU A 45 1.43 -12.91 2.41
CA LEU A 45 0.77 -11.64 2.71
C LEU A 45 1.11 -11.21 4.14
N ILE A 46 1.64 -9.99 4.30
CA ILE A 46 1.91 -9.40 5.62
C ILE A 46 0.73 -8.53 5.98
N ILE A 47 -0.06 -8.99 6.96
CA ILE A 47 -1.18 -8.21 7.48
C ILE A 47 -0.59 -7.06 8.31
N PRO A 48 -0.93 -5.80 8.01
CA PRO A 48 -0.50 -4.69 8.84
C PRO A 48 -1.11 -4.85 10.24
N PRO A 49 -0.33 -4.65 11.32
CA PRO A 49 -0.87 -4.77 12.66
C PRO A 49 -1.93 -3.69 12.91
N THR A 50 -2.97 -4.07 13.64
CA THR A 50 -4.07 -3.17 14.01
C THR A 50 -3.60 -1.99 14.86
N HIS A 51 -2.52 -2.18 15.64
CA HIS A 51 -1.91 -1.14 16.42
C HIS A 51 -0.43 -0.97 16.03
N PRO A 52 0.06 0.26 15.82
CA PRO A 52 1.43 0.50 15.37
C PRO A 52 2.50 0.00 16.37
N ALA A 53 2.15 -0.17 17.65
CA ALA A 53 3.06 -0.76 18.64
C ALA A 53 3.28 -2.28 18.43
N ASP A 54 2.38 -2.96 17.72
CA ASP A 54 2.45 -4.42 17.50
C ASP A 54 3.25 -4.79 16.24
N LEU A 55 3.87 -3.80 15.59
CA LEU A 55 4.79 -4.05 14.48
C LEU A 55 5.95 -4.94 14.98
N PRO A 56 6.28 -6.04 14.28
CA PRO A 56 7.53 -6.74 14.55
C PRO A 56 8.69 -5.75 14.39
N GLU A 57 9.77 -5.93 15.17
CA GLU A 57 11.03 -5.16 15.06
C GLU A 57 11.56 -5.28 13.63
N SER A 58 11.06 -4.42 12.75
CA SER A 58 11.39 -4.35 11.34
C SER A 58 11.93 -2.95 11.08
N SER A 59 12.85 -2.83 10.13
CA SER A 59 13.46 -1.56 9.75
C SER A 59 12.44 -0.47 9.38
N LEU A 60 11.18 -0.85 9.13
CA LEU A 60 10.03 0.03 8.86
C LEU A 60 9.54 0.81 10.11
N LYS A 61 9.93 0.44 11.34
CA LYS A 61 9.64 1.25 12.55
C LYS A 61 10.40 2.59 12.58
N ARG A 62 11.48 2.74 11.82
CA ARG A 62 12.40 3.88 11.97
C ARG A 62 12.04 5.12 11.17
N ILE A 63 11.09 5.04 10.23
CA ILE A 63 10.61 6.23 9.51
C ILE A 63 9.54 6.93 10.34
N ARG A 64 9.98 7.58 11.43
CA ARG A 64 9.25 8.72 11.96
C ARG A 64 9.33 9.79 10.87
N PHE A 65 8.24 10.02 10.15
CA PHE A 65 8.05 11.23 9.37
C PHE A 65 8.02 12.41 10.36
N THR A 66 9.20 12.87 10.78
CA THR A 66 9.34 14.12 11.50
C THR A 66 8.89 15.21 10.54
N ARG A 67 7.72 15.78 10.78
CA ARG A 67 7.34 17.07 10.20
C ARG A 67 8.40 18.08 10.62
N GLY A 68 9.17 18.57 9.67
CA GLY A 68 9.91 19.84 9.79
C GLY A 68 8.97 21.02 9.62
#